data_AF-A0A1H1SGD8-F1
#
_entry.id   AF-A0A1H1SGD8-F1
#
_cell.length_a   1.000
_cell.length_b   1.000
_cell.length_c   1.000
_cell.angle_alpha   90.00
_cell.angle_beta   90.00
_cell.angle_gamma   90.00
#
_symmetry.space_group_name_H-M   'P 1'
#
loop_
_entity.id
_entity.type
_entity.pdbx_description
1 polymer ?
#
loop_
_entity_poly.entity_id
_entity_poly.type
_entity_poly.pdbx_seq_one_letter_code
_entity_poly.pdbx_strand_id
1 'polypeptide(L)'
;MSSINTNVSSVQINADLVKIVSGYVLLRESRNVLKGNCPFHQDNAASFMVAPAKNIFKCFGCGKEGGPLEFMVLIETKNITKMQQPQL
;
A
#
# COMPACT_ATOMS: atom_id res chain seq x y z
N MET A 1 33.16 -12.15 -25.10
CA MET A 1 32.35 -12.05 -23.88
C MET A 1 31.22 -11.09 -24.19
N SER A 2 30.03 -11.62 -24.50
CA SER A 2 28.89 -10.81 -24.94
C SER A 2 28.32 -10.05 -23.76
N SER A 3 28.39 -8.72 -23.83
CA SER A 3 27.83 -7.81 -22.84
C SER A 3 26.31 -7.95 -22.79
N ILE A 4 25.78 -8.42 -21.67
CA ILE A 4 24.35 -8.36 -21.37
C ILE A 4 24.07 -6.91 -20.95
N ASN A 5 23.64 -6.07 -21.90
CA ASN A 5 23.11 -4.75 -21.58
C ASN A 5 21.64 -4.92 -21.19
N THR A 6 21.40 -5.38 -19.96
CA THR A 6 20.05 -5.40 -19.38
C THR A 6 19.69 -3.96 -19.04
N ASN A 7 19.23 -3.23 -20.06
CA ASN A 7 18.52 -1.99 -19.86
C ASN A 7 17.18 -2.36 -19.20
N VAL A 8 17.18 -2.48 -17.87
CA VAL A 8 15.96 -2.56 -17.06
C VAL A 8 15.37 -1.16 -17.06
N SER A 9 14.82 -0.77 -18.21
CA SER A 9 13.87 0.32 -18.32
C SER A 9 12.78 0.01 -17.31
N SER A 10 12.72 0.80 -16.23
CA SER A 10 11.77 0.67 -15.14
C SER A 10 10.36 0.53 -15.71
N VAL A 11 9.82 -0.68 -15.69
CA VAL A 11 8.44 -0.96 -16.08
C VAL A 11 7.57 -0.37 -14.96
N GLN A 12 7.35 0.94 -15.00
CA GLN A 12 6.37 1.61 -14.16
C GLN A 12 5.00 1.31 -14.74
N ILE A 13 4.44 0.16 -14.36
CA ILE A 13 3.00 -0.03 -14.49
C ILE A 13 2.39 1.04 -13.60
N ASN A 14 1.78 2.07 -14.23
CA ASN A 14 1.02 3.11 -13.54
C ASN A 14 -0.26 2.51 -12.97
N ALA A 15 -0.10 1.67 -11.94
CA ALA A 15 -1.19 1.07 -11.23
C ALA A 15 -1.90 2.16 -10.42
N ASP A 16 -3.22 2.22 -10.53
CA ASP A 16 -4.05 3.16 -9.78
C ASP A 16 -4.11 2.71 -8.32
N LEU A 17 -3.39 3.41 -7.44
CA LEU A 17 -3.36 3.11 -6.02
C LEU A 17 -4.75 3.24 -5.39
N VAL A 18 -5.57 4.20 -5.82
CA VAL A 18 -6.92 4.39 -5.28
C VAL A 18 -7.75 3.15 -5.55
N LYS A 19 -7.71 2.63 -6.79
CA LYS A 19 -8.43 1.41 -7.17
C LYS A 19 -7.96 0.20 -6.37
N ILE A 20 -6.64 0.03 -6.23
CA ILE A 20 -6.07 -1.09 -5.46
C ILE A 20 -6.52 -1.01 -4.01
N VAL A 21 -6.28 0.13 -3.35
CA VAL A 21 -6.59 0.32 -1.93
C VAL A 21 -8.09 0.19 -1.65
N SER A 22 -8.95 0.69 -2.54
CA SER A 22 -10.41 0.62 -2.37
C SER A 22 -10.94 -0.81 -2.32
N GLY A 23 -10.19 -1.80 -2.81
CA GLY A 23 -10.50 -3.22 -2.65
C GLY A 23 -10.24 -3.76 -1.23
N TYR A 24 -9.46 -3.06 -0.41
CA TYR A 24 -9.06 -3.51 0.93
C TYR A 24 -9.54 -2.58 2.05
N VAL A 25 -9.71 -1.29 1.76
CA VAL A 25 -10.02 -0.25 2.74
C VAL A 25 -11.20 0.56 2.23
N LEU A 26 -12.21 0.73 3.08
CA LEU A 26 -13.26 1.70 2.82
C LEU A 26 -12.68 3.10 2.94
N LEU A 27 -12.53 3.77 1.80
CA LEU A 27 -12.02 5.12 1.70
C LEU A 27 -13.16 6.15 1.68
N ARG A 28 -12.93 7.29 2.34
CA ARG A 28 -13.79 8.47 2.30
C ARG A 28 -12.98 9.66 1.82
N GLU A 29 -13.58 10.48 0.96
CA GLU A 29 -12.92 11.68 0.47
C GLU A 29 -12.74 12.72 1.58
N SER A 30 -11.58 13.37 1.59
CA SER A 30 -11.25 14.43 2.53
C SER A 30 -10.34 15.45 1.84
N ARG A 31 -10.96 16.49 1.27
CA ARG A 31 -10.27 17.51 0.45
C ARG A 31 -9.55 16.85 -0.74
N ASN A 32 -8.22 16.84 -0.74
CA ASN A 32 -7.39 16.35 -1.84
C ASN A 32 -6.82 14.94 -1.59
N VAL A 33 -7.26 14.27 -0.52
CA VAL A 33 -6.83 12.92 -0.16
C VAL A 33 -8.05 12.06 0.14
N LEU A 34 -7.88 10.75 0.09
CA LEU A 34 -8.84 9.80 0.63
C LEU A 34 -8.34 9.31 1.99
N LYS A 35 -9.23 9.05 2.93
CA LYS A 35 -8.91 8.58 4.28
C LYS A 35 -9.69 7.34 4.64
N GLY A 36 -9.10 6.49 5.47
CA GLY A 36 -9.74 5.28 5.99
C GLY A 36 -8.98 4.71 7.19
N ASN A 37 -9.48 3.58 7.69
CA ASN A 37 -8.77 2.83 8.73
C ASN A 37 -7.58 2.09 8.10
N CYS A 38 -6.48 2.04 8.82
CA CYS A 38 -5.27 1.42 8.29
C CYS A 38 -5.46 -0.10 8.13
N PRO A 39 -5.17 -0.67 6.95
CA PRO A 39 -5.22 -2.11 6.77
C PRO A 39 -4.00 -2.81 7.40
N PHE A 40 -3.01 -2.10 7.94
CA PHE A 40 -1.75 -2.70 8.40
C PHE A 40 -1.58 -2.78 9.91
N HIS A 41 -2.45 -2.13 10.69
CA HIS A 41 -2.48 -2.24 12.15
C HIS A 41 -3.91 -2.06 12.62
N GLN A 42 -4.22 -2.56 13.82
CA GLN A 42 -5.54 -2.37 14.42
C GLN A 42 -5.54 -1.07 15.23
N ASP A 43 -6.27 -0.09 14.74
CA ASP A 43 -6.56 1.16 15.43
C ASP A 43 -7.98 1.61 15.04
N ASN A 44 -8.66 2.31 15.95
CA ASN A 44 -10.00 2.85 15.75
C ASN A 44 -9.97 4.23 15.06
N ALA A 45 -8.80 4.83 14.88
CA ALA A 45 -8.63 6.10 14.18
C ALA A 45 -8.45 5.91 12.66
N ALA A 46 -9.05 6.81 11.88
CA ALA A 46 -8.82 6.94 10.44
C ALA A 46 -7.44 7.55 10.17
N SER A 47 -6.39 6.76 10.35
CA SER A 47 -4.98 7.18 10.28
C SER A 47 -4.33 6.92 8.91
N PHE A 48 -5.03 6.24 8.00
CA PHE A 48 -4.55 5.90 6.67
C PHE A 48 -5.06 6.88 5.63
N MET A 49 -4.15 7.41 4.81
CA MET A 49 -4.46 8.38 3.76
C MET A 49 -3.88 7.95 2.41
N VAL A 50 -4.61 8.21 1.33
CA VAL A 50 -4.17 8.05 -0.06
C VAL A 50 -4.20 9.42 -0.73
N ALA A 51 -3.12 9.79 -1.41
CA ALA A 51 -3.04 11.01 -2.20
C ALA A 51 -3.06 10.65 -3.70
N PRO A 52 -4.22 10.71 -4.39
CA PRO A 52 -4.36 10.26 -5.78
C PRO A 52 -3.40 10.97 -6.74
N ALA A 53 -3.26 12.29 -6.58
CA ALA A 53 -2.39 13.11 -7.43
C ALA A 53 -0.91 12.71 -7.36
N LYS A 54 -0.49 12.08 -6.26
CA LYS A 54 0.89 11.59 -6.08
C LYS A 54 1.00 10.08 -6.22
N ASN A 55 -0.13 9.37 -6.35
CA ASN A 55 -0.22 7.92 -6.36
C ASN A 55 0.52 7.24 -5.18
N ILE A 56 0.42 7.83 -3.97
CA ILE A 56 1.04 7.32 -2.73
C ILE A 56 0.02 7.16 -1.60
N PHE A 57 0.34 6.30 -0.64
CA PHE A 57 -0.36 6.20 0.63
C PHE A 57 0.57 6.49 1.80
N LYS A 58 -0.01 6.87 2.93
CA LYS A 58 0.67 6.96 4.22
C LYS A 58 -0.28 6.66 5.35
N CYS A 59 0.17 5.86 6.29
CA CYS A 59 -0.46 5.66 7.58
C CYS A 59 0.28 6.47 8.65
N PHE A 60 -0.41 7.44 9.25
CA PHE A 60 0.15 8.27 10.32
C PHE A 60 0.16 7.58 11.69
N GLY A 61 -0.56 6.47 11.86
CA GLY A 61 -0.54 5.68 13.11
C GLY A 61 0.63 4.70 13.18
N CYS A 62 0.94 4.01 12.08
CA CYS A 62 1.97 2.95 12.06
C CYS A 62 3.17 3.24 11.14
N GLY A 63 3.24 4.43 10.55
CA GLY A 63 4.37 4.89 9.73
C GLY A 63 4.52 4.26 8.33
N LYS A 64 3.71 3.26 7.97
CA LYS A 64 3.78 2.62 6.65
C LYS A 64 3.36 3.59 5.55
N GLU A 65 4.14 3.64 4.49
CA GLU A 65 3.94 4.52 3.34
C GLU A 65 4.52 3.88 2.08
N GLY A 66 4.14 4.38 0.90
CA GLY A 66 4.63 3.87 -0.38
C GLY A 66 3.66 4.10 -1.53
N GLY A 67 3.95 3.48 -2.68
CA GLY A 67 3.11 3.48 -3.86
C GLY A 67 2.28 2.20 -4.02
N PRO A 68 1.73 1.95 -5.21
CA PRO A 68 0.90 0.77 -5.51
C PRO A 68 1.60 -0.57 -5.21
N LEU A 69 2.86 -0.70 -5.60
CA LEU A 69 3.61 -1.94 -5.44
C LEU A 69 3.92 -2.19 -3.97
N GLU A 70 4.40 -1.16 -3.26
CA GLU A 70 4.68 -1.25 -1.83
C GLU A 70 3.42 -1.60 -1.04
N PHE A 71 2.27 -1.02 -1.41
CA PHE A 71 0.99 -1.37 -0.78
C PHE A 71 0.68 -2.86 -0.93
N MET A 72 0.82 -3.42 -2.15
CA MET A 72 0.57 -4.84 -2.43
C MET A 72 1.54 -5.74 -1.65
N VAL A 73 2.83 -5.43 -1.66
CA VAL A 73 3.83 -6.21 -0.90
C VAL A 73 3.52 -6.18 0.59
N LEU A 74 3.17 -5.02 1.14
CA LEU A 74 2.85 -4.87 2.56
C LEU A 74 1.56 -5.61 2.94
N ILE A 75 0.54 -5.62 2.08
CA ILE A 75 -0.71 -6.32 2.38
C ILE A 75 -0.53 -7.84 2.31
N GLU A 76 0.24 -8.33 1.33
CA GLU A 76 0.59 -9.75 1.22
C GLU A 76 1.48 -10.20 2.40
N THR A 77 2.50 -9.43 2.76
CA THR A 77 3.40 -9.75 3.88
C THR A 77 2.66 -9.79 5.22
N LYS A 78 1.68 -8.90 5.41
CA LYS A 78 0.79 -8.96 6.58
C LYS A 78 0.02 -10.27 6.64
N ASN A 79 -0.38 -10.84 5.50
CA ASN A 79 -1.09 -12.12 5.47
C ASN A 79 -0.15 -13.28 5.79
N ILE A 80 1.10 -13.24 5.32
CA ILE A 80 2.12 -14.28 5.61
C ILE A 80 2.44 -14.34 7.12
N THR A 81 2.65 -13.18 7.75
CA THR A 81 2.95 -13.10 9.19
C THR A 81 1.78 -13.53 10.09
N LYS A 82 0.55 -13.53 9.58
CA LYS A 82 -0.62 -14.07 10.28
C LYS A 82 -0.76 -15.59 10.20
N MET A 83 0.00 -16.28 9.35
CA MET A 83 0.01 -17.75 9.27
C MET A 83 1.06 -18.40 10.19
N GLN A 84 1.83 -17.60 10.93
CA GLN A 84 2.71 -18.06 12.00
C GLN A 84 2.20 -17.58 13.36
N GLN A 85 0.97 -17.96 13.69
CA GLN A 85 0.60 -18.11 15.09
C GLN A 85 0.26 -19.59 15.28
N PRO A 86 1.15 -20.41 15.85
CA PRO A 86 0.69 -21.62 16.51
C PRO A 86 -0.36 -21.16 17.53
N GLN A 87 -1.58 -21.67 17.40
CA GLN A 87 -2.61 -21.50 18.41
C GLN A 87 -2.01 -21.97 19.74
N LEU A 88 -1.96 -21.08 20.73
CA LEU A 88 -1.94 -21.50 22.12
C LEU A 88 -3.38 -21.48 22.63
#